data_AF-A0A942B408-F1
#
_entry.id   AF-A0A942B408-F1
#
_cell.length_a   1.000
_cell.length_b   1.000
_cell.length_c   1.000
_cell.angle_alpha   90.00
_cell.angle_beta   90.00
_cell.angle_gamma   90.00
#
_symmetry.space_group_name_H-M   'P 1'
#
loop_
_entity.id
_entity.type
_entity.pdbx_description
1 polymer ?
#
loop_
_entity_poly.entity_id
_entity_poly.type
_entity_poly.pdbx_seq_one_letter_code
_entity_poly.pdbx_strand_id
1 'polypeptide(L)' 'MAKEIDRVRARSAAGVIRQHPGMVLFAASPVLVGLGLVWWLAGPGWAGLLLVALVLVGGAAVVMKRN' A
#
# COMPACT_ATOMS: atom_id res chain seq x y z
N MET A 1 -23.09 -8.36 -11.10
CA MET A 1 -22.14 -7.53 -11.88
C MET A 1 -20.90 -7.31 -11.02
N ALA A 2 -19.90 -8.20 -11.07
CA ALA A 2 -18.64 -7.96 -10.37
C ALA A 2 -17.96 -6.77 -11.05
N LYS A 3 -17.77 -5.65 -10.32
CA LYS A 3 -17.03 -4.50 -10.83
C LYS A 3 -15.55 -4.89 -10.82
N GLU A 4 -15.06 -5.33 -11.97
CA GLU A 4 -13.63 -5.62 -12.16
C GLU A 4 -12.81 -4.37 -11.86
N ILE A 5 -11.56 -4.56 -11.41
CA ILE A 5 -10.65 -3.44 -11.26
C ILE A 5 -10.43 -2.86 -12.64
N ASP A 6 -10.96 -1.65 -12.86
CA ASP A 6 -10.82 -0.96 -14.14
C ASP A 6 -9.33 -0.82 -14.47
N ARG A 7 -8.93 -1.40 -15.61
CA ARG A 7 -7.56 -1.29 -16.14
C ARG A 7 -7.13 0.16 -16.27
N VAL A 8 -8.05 1.07 -16.57
CA VAL A 8 -7.78 2.51 -16.62
C VAL A 8 -7.37 3.01 -15.24
N ARG A 9 -8.12 2.68 -14.19
CA ARG A 9 -7.80 3.09 -12.81
C ARG A 9 -6.43 2.57 -12.36
N ALA A 10 -6.10 1.32 -12.70
CA ALA A 10 -4.78 0.75 -12.41
C ALA A 10 -3.65 1.47 -13.16
N ARG A 11 -3.86 1.79 -14.46
CA ARG A 11 -2.88 2.56 -15.26
C ARG A 11 -2.73 3.99 -14.77
N SER A 12 -3.81 4.64 -14.36
CA SER A 12 -3.77 5.99 -13.80
C SER A 12 -3.01 6.03 -12.47
N ALA A 13 -3.21 5.05 -11.59
CA ALA A 13 -2.42 4.94 -10.35
C ALA A 13 -0.92 4.80 -10.63
N ALA A 14 -0.53 3.94 -11.59
CA ALA A 14 0.86 3.83 -12.02
C ALA A 14 1.39 5.15 -12.65
N GLY A 15 0.54 5.89 -13.36
CA GLY A 15 0.84 7.21 -13.89
C GLY A 15 1.17 8.24 -12.79
N VAL A 16 0.38 8.27 -11.71
CA VAL A 16 0.60 9.17 -10.56
C VAL A 16 1.94 8.88 -9.89
N ILE A 17 2.29 7.60 -9.71
CA ILE A 17 3.59 7.21 -9.12
C ILE A 17 4.75 7.72 -9.98
N ARG A 18 4.63 7.60 -11.30
CA ARG A 18 5.67 8.05 -12.25
C ARG A 18 5.77 9.57 -12.34
N GLN A 19 4.65 10.30 -12.27
CA GLN A 19 4.64 11.76 -12.38
C GLN A 19 5.02 12.46 -11.07
N HIS A 20 4.67 11.88 -9.92
CA HIS A 20 4.85 12.51 -8.61
C HIS A 20 5.47 11.56 -7.59
N PRO A 21 6.71 11.06 -7.82
CA PRO A 21 7.33 10.06 -6.96
C PRO A 21 7.53 10.57 -5.52
N GLY A 22 7.91 11.84 -5.36
CA GLY A 22 8.08 12.45 -4.03
C GLY A 22 6.78 12.53 -3.23
N MET A 23 5.67 12.89 -3.87
CA MET A 23 4.36 12.95 -3.22
C MET A 23 3.89 11.56 -2.80
N VAL A 24 4.11 10.54 -3.64
CA VAL A 24 3.75 9.16 -3.29
C VAL A 24 4.60 8.65 -2.13
N LEU A 25 5.90 8.93 -2.12
CA LEU A 25 6.77 8.59 -0.98
C LEU A 25 6.34 9.30 0.30
N PHE A 26 5.97 10.58 0.21
CA PHE A 26 5.44 11.32 1.35
C PHE A 26 4.12 10.71 1.86
N ALA A 27 3.19 10.36 0.97
CA ALA A 27 1.94 9.71 1.34
C ALA A 27 2.17 8.32 1.95
N ALA A 28 3.17 7.57 1.47
CA ALA A 28 3.56 6.28 2.03
C ALA A 28 4.40 6.39 3.31
N SER A 29 4.90 7.59 3.65
CA SER A 29 5.87 7.80 4.73
C SER A 29 5.42 7.27 6.09
N PRO A 30 4.14 7.39 6.52
CA PRO A 30 3.74 6.87 7.83
C PRO A 30 3.90 5.34 7.91
N VAL A 31 3.63 4.64 6.81
CA VAL A 31 3.79 3.18 6.71
C VAL A 31 5.26 2.79 6.72
N LEU A 32 6.09 3.50 5.95
CA LEU A 32 7.54 3.25 5.90
C LEU A 32 8.20 3.47 7.26
N VAL A 33 7.84 4.56 7.96
CA VAL A 33 8.33 4.85 9.31
C VAL A 33 7.87 3.76 10.29
N GLY A 34 6.59 3.38 10.25
CA GLY A 34 6.07 2.30 11.09
C GLY A 34 6.80 0.98 10.89
N LEU A 35 7.05 0.58 9.64
CA LEU A 35 7.82 -0.63 9.32
C LEU A 35 9.26 -0.54 9.78
N GLY A 36 9.93 0.61 9.58
CA GLY A 36 11.29 0.82 10.07
C GLY A 36 11.40 0.74 11.58
N LEU A 37 10.42 1.28 12.31
CA LEU A 37 10.34 1.20 13.77
C LEU A 37 10.15 -0.26 14.23
N VAL A 38 9.21 -1.00 13.64
CA VAL A 38 8.99 -2.40 14.00
C VAL A 38 10.21 -3.25 13.66
N TRP A 39 10.85 -3.00 12.51
CA TRP A 39 12.10 -3.67 12.18
C TRP A 39 13.14 -3.43 13.26
N TRP A 40 13.35 -2.18 13.67
CA TRP A 40 14.38 -1.84 14.64
C TRP A 40 14.09 -2.43 16.03
N LEU A 41 12.85 -2.39 16.48
CA LEU A 41 12.46 -2.76 17.85
C LEU A 41 12.15 -4.24 18.03
N ALA A 42 11.48 -4.86 17.05
CA ALA A 42 11.00 -6.24 17.11
C ALA A 42 11.73 -7.18 16.13
N GLY A 43 12.54 -6.63 15.22
CA GLY A 43 13.30 -7.40 14.25
C GLY A 43 12.57 -7.62 12.90
N PRO A 44 13.30 -8.15 11.90
CA PRO A 44 12.82 -8.25 10.53
C PRO A 44 11.63 -9.21 10.36
N GLY A 45 11.53 -10.27 11.19
CA GLY A 45 10.41 -11.21 11.13
C GLY A 45 9.06 -10.54 11.40
N TRP A 46 8.97 -9.73 12.45
CA TRP A 46 7.77 -8.97 12.80
C TRP A 46 7.45 -7.87 11.79
N ALA A 47 8.47 -7.18 11.27
CA ALA A 47 8.27 -6.19 10.21
C ALA A 47 7.72 -6.84 8.93
N GLY A 48 8.21 -8.03 8.57
CA GLY A 48 7.70 -8.81 7.45
C GLY A 48 6.23 -9.20 7.61
N LEU A 49 5.85 -9.70 8.79
CA LEU A 49 4.44 -10.02 9.10
C LEU A 49 3.54 -8.78 9.02
N LEU A 50 4.00 -7.64 9.56
CA LEU A 50 3.26 -6.38 9.48
C LEU A 50 3.08 -5.93 8.02
N LEU A 51 4.12 -6.03 7.20
CA LEU A 51 4.03 -5.70 5.78
C LEU A 51 2.98 -6.56 5.06
N VAL A 52 2.99 -7.88 5.29
CA VAL A 52 1.99 -8.80 4.74
C VAL A 52 0.59 -8.40 5.18
N ALA A 53 0.39 -8.12 6.48
CA ALA A 53 -0.89 -7.69 7.01
C ALA A 53 -1.38 -6.38 6.34
N LEU A 54 -0.50 -5.40 6.17
CA LEU A 54 -0.83 -4.12 5.51
C LEU A 54 -1.26 -4.32 4.06
N VAL A 55 -0.59 -5.20 3.31
CA VAL A 55 -0.95 -5.51 1.92
C VAL A 55 -2.32 -6.20 1.85
N LEU A 56 -2.58 -7.17 2.72
CA LEU A 56 -3.86 -7.89 2.75
C LEU A 56 -5.02 -6.98 3.15
N VAL A 57 -4.86 -6.20 4.22
CA VAL A 57 -5.90 -5.28 4.70
C VAL A 57 -6.13 -4.13 3.71
N GLY A 58 -5.06 -3.52 3.19
CA GLY A 58 -5.17 -2.47 2.19
C GLY A 58 -5.82 -2.96 0.88
N GLY A 59 -5.41 -4.14 0.42
CA GLY A 59 -6.02 -4.80 -0.75
C GLY A 59 -7.50 -5.12 -0.52
N ALA A 60 -7.84 -5.70 0.63
CA ALA A 60 -9.22 -5.99 1.02
C ALA A 60 -10.06 -4.70 1.09
N ALA A 61 -9.55 -3.63 1.69
CA ALA A 61 -10.26 -2.35 1.75
C ALA A 61 -10.57 -1.78 0.35
N VAL A 62 -9.62 -1.87 -0.59
CA VAL A 62 -9.85 -1.48 -2.00
C VAL A 62 -10.92 -2.35 -2.65
N VAL A 63 -10.88 -3.66 -2.39
CA VAL A 63 -11.88 -4.60 -2.91
C VAL A 63 -13.27 -4.33 -2.33
N MET A 64 -13.38 -4.10 -1.03
CA MET A 64 -14.66 -3.90 -0.32
C MET A 64 -15.31 -2.57 -0.72
N LYS A 65 -14.52 -1.51 -0.95
CA LYS A 65 -15.01 -0.19 -1.37
C LYS A 65 -15.48 -0.15 -2.84
N ARG A 66 -15.51 -1.28 -3.55
CA ARG A 66 -15.98 -1.36 -4.94
C ARG A 66 -17.50 -1.52 -5.07
N ASN A 67 -18.17 -1.94 -3.99
CA ASN A 67 -19.62 -2.15 -3.90
C ASN A 67 -20.31 -0.90 -3.35
#